data_AF-R9MX48-F1
#
_entry.id   AF-R9MX48-F1
#
_cell.length_a   1.000
_cell.length_b   1.000
_cell.length_c   1.000
_cell.angle_alpha   90.00
_cell.angle_beta   90.00
_cell.angle_gamma   90.00
#
_symmetry.space_group_name_H-M   'P 1'
#
loop_
_entity.id
_entity.type
_entity.pdbx_description
1 polymer ?
#
loop_
_entity_poly.entity_id
_entity_poly.type
_entity_poly.pdbx_seq_one_letter_code
_entity_poly.pdbx_strand_id
1 'polypeptide(L)'
;MAQIQILLEKQLLTIQNTEIIASGDSNFDSCKFAFDDSWDGFTKTAVFYQDKSNVQYAVLSNDDTCIIPAAAMARAGRMYLGVFGIKDTAVVTSTLATIDIKEGAISGGNVSTEPTDDVFLAIIAQYQRIVEMMAQYEKTAEQFNILMAEQNNILETLNAFEVMEIKQQLDIIEDRMINYTNVAKEIMSREIIIRDIPVKFVNKVCRIENDIITENCLCDVYFDEYSFEIASKALIMPVSHNGYIELTSSIDLVEELNANILVRRS
;
A
#
# COMPACT_ATOMS: atom_id res chain seq x y z
N MET A 1 -30.15 37.73 -7.68
CA MET A 1 -30.45 36.41 -7.13
C MET A 1 -31.51 36.65 -6.07
N ALA A 2 -32.78 36.33 -6.34
CA ALA A 2 -33.79 36.40 -5.30
C ALA A 2 -33.65 35.16 -4.40
N GLN A 3 -33.62 35.39 -3.09
CA GLN A 3 -33.64 34.32 -2.10
C GLN A 3 -34.86 34.51 -1.22
N ILE A 4 -35.84 33.61 -1.33
CA ILE A 4 -37.04 33.65 -0.50
C ILE A 4 -36.71 33.06 0.87
N GLN A 5 -36.89 33.84 1.92
CA GLN A 5 -36.77 33.43 3.30
C GLN A 5 -38.12 32.92 3.79
N ILE A 6 -38.15 31.66 4.21
CA ILE A 6 -39.36 30.98 4.65
C ILE A 6 -39.14 30.51 6.09
N LEU A 7 -40.07 30.87 6.97
CA LEU A 7 -40.12 30.40 8.34
C LEU A 7 -41.16 29.29 8.47
N LEU A 8 -40.76 28.18 9.09
CA LEU A 8 -41.61 27.04 9.38
C LEU A 8 -41.70 26.82 10.89
N GLU A 9 -42.82 27.26 11.48
CA GLU A 9 -43.13 27.03 12.89
C GLU A 9 -44.22 25.96 12.99
N LYS A 10 -43.85 24.78 13.50
CA LYS A 10 -44.67 23.57 13.47
C LYS A 10 -45.08 23.28 12.02
N GLN A 11 -46.36 23.37 11.70
CA GLN A 11 -46.85 23.14 10.34
C GLN A 11 -47.16 24.45 9.60
N LEU A 12 -46.95 25.61 10.21
CA LEU A 12 -47.26 26.90 9.61
C LEU A 12 -46.07 27.41 8.78
N LEU A 13 -46.29 27.55 7.47
CA LEU A 13 -45.31 28.12 6.54
C LEU A 13 -45.59 29.61 6.33
N THR A 14 -44.59 30.45 6.61
CA THR A 14 -44.68 31.91 6.45
C THR A 14 -43.51 32.44 5.64
N ILE A 15 -43.80 33.22 4.59
CA ILE A 15 -42.78 33.90 3.78
C ILE A 15 -42.39 35.20 4.49
N GLN A 16 -41.10 35.39 4.75
CA GLN A 16 -40.57 36.52 5.54
C GLN A 16 -40.19 37.72 4.67
N ASN A 17 -39.91 37.52 3.39
CA ASN A 17 -39.51 38.58 2.46
C ASN A 17 -40.32 38.55 1.16
N THR A 18 -40.51 39.73 0.58
CA THR A 18 -41.22 39.92 -0.69
C THR A 18 -40.22 40.19 -1.80
N GLU A 19 -39.55 39.13 -2.25
CA GLU A 19 -38.72 39.19 -3.46
C GLU A 19 -39.57 39.00 -4.72
N ILE A 20 -39.16 39.64 -5.82
CA ILE A 20 -39.85 39.50 -7.11
C ILE A 20 -39.17 38.38 -7.90
N ILE A 21 -39.97 37.42 -8.36
CA ILE A 21 -39.54 36.31 -9.22
C ILE A 21 -40.17 36.49 -10.58
N ALA A 22 -39.36 36.42 -11.64
CA ALA A 22 -39.82 36.54 -13.01
C ALA A 22 -40.00 35.15 -13.65
N SER A 23 -41.01 35.01 -14.50
CA SER A 23 -41.24 33.77 -15.23
C SER A 23 -40.14 33.56 -16.27
N GLY A 24 -39.62 32.34 -16.37
CA GLY A 24 -38.53 31.98 -17.30
C GLY A 24 -37.13 32.01 -16.68
N ASP A 25 -37.00 32.45 -15.43
CA ASP A 25 -35.74 32.32 -14.69
C ASP A 25 -35.39 30.83 -14.48
N SER A 26 -34.14 30.47 -14.71
CA SER A 26 -33.65 29.09 -14.61
C SER A 26 -32.38 29.04 -13.77
N ASN A 27 -32.37 28.18 -12.74
CA ASN A 27 -31.26 28.01 -11.80
C ASN A 27 -30.75 29.30 -11.14
N PHE A 28 -31.63 30.31 -11.00
CA PHE A 28 -31.26 31.63 -10.47
C PHE A 28 -31.85 31.88 -9.08
N ASP A 29 -33.11 31.50 -8.85
CA ASP A 29 -33.80 31.79 -7.59
C ASP A 29 -33.78 30.62 -6.61
N SER A 30 -33.70 30.95 -5.33
CA SER A 30 -33.55 29.96 -4.25
C SER A 30 -34.50 30.25 -3.10
N CYS A 31 -34.80 29.20 -2.34
CA CYS A 31 -35.52 29.28 -1.07
C CYS A 31 -34.57 28.90 0.06
N LYS A 32 -34.63 29.65 1.16
CA LYS A 32 -33.98 29.32 2.42
C LYS A 32 -35.04 29.16 3.49
N PHE A 33 -35.03 28.02 4.15
CA PHE A 33 -36.00 27.67 5.17
C PHE A 33 -35.38 27.76 6.56
N ALA A 34 -36.15 28.25 7.52
CA ALA A 34 -35.83 28.23 8.93
C ALA A 34 -36.89 27.36 9.63
N PHE A 35 -36.46 26.23 10.17
CA PHE A 35 -37.33 25.27 10.87
C PHE A 35 -37.21 25.42 12.37
N ASP A 36 -38.31 25.17 13.09
CA ASP A 36 -38.26 24.94 14.54
C ASP A 36 -37.91 23.47 14.87
N ASP A 37 -37.68 23.20 16.16
CA ASP A 37 -37.29 21.90 16.69
C ASP A 37 -38.27 20.76 16.35
N SER A 38 -39.50 21.07 15.90
CA SER A 38 -40.48 20.04 15.53
C SER A 38 -40.12 19.27 14.26
N TRP A 39 -39.16 19.77 13.47
CA TRP A 39 -38.68 19.15 12.25
C TRP A 39 -37.34 18.41 12.40
N ASP A 40 -36.87 18.24 13.64
CA ASP A 40 -35.59 17.59 13.90
C ASP A 40 -35.57 16.10 13.54
N GLY A 41 -34.58 15.74 12.72
CA GLY A 41 -34.38 14.40 12.21
C GLY A 41 -35.33 13.98 11.08
N PHE A 42 -36.13 14.91 10.52
CA PHE A 42 -36.88 14.66 9.29
C PHE A 42 -36.05 15.03 8.06
N THR A 43 -36.11 14.19 7.03
CA THR A 43 -35.66 14.54 5.67
C THR A 43 -36.69 15.44 5.03
N LYS A 44 -36.30 16.68 4.71
CA LYS A 44 -37.22 17.75 4.30
C LYS A 44 -37.21 17.93 2.79
N THR A 45 -38.40 18.02 2.21
CA THR A 45 -38.60 18.20 0.77
C THR A 45 -39.60 19.32 0.54
N ALA A 46 -39.18 20.34 -0.22
CA ALA A 46 -40.04 21.40 -0.69
C ALA A 46 -40.83 20.96 -1.93
N VAL A 47 -42.05 21.47 -2.04
CA VAL A 47 -43.02 21.17 -3.09
C VAL A 47 -43.43 22.47 -3.74
N PHE A 48 -43.32 22.54 -5.07
CA PHE A 48 -43.64 23.72 -5.87
C PHE A 48 -44.61 23.33 -6.98
N TYR A 49 -45.69 24.08 -7.14
CA TYR A 49 -46.59 23.88 -8.27
C TYR A 49 -47.44 25.13 -8.56
N GLN A 50 -47.80 25.32 -9.83
CA GLN A 50 -48.85 26.26 -10.22
C GLN A 50 -50.16 25.52 -10.52
N ASP A 51 -50.05 24.34 -11.12
CA ASP A 51 -51.13 23.39 -11.35
C ASP A 51 -50.82 22.09 -10.60
N LYS A 52 -51.82 21.52 -9.92
CA LYS A 52 -51.70 20.24 -9.20
C LYS A 52 -51.39 19.06 -10.12
N SER A 53 -51.62 19.20 -11.43
CA SER A 53 -51.22 18.21 -12.43
C SER A 53 -49.70 18.16 -12.66
N ASN A 54 -48.97 19.22 -12.30
CA ASN A 54 -47.54 19.37 -12.54
C ASN A 54 -46.82 19.84 -11.27
N VAL A 55 -46.58 18.88 -10.37
CA VAL A 55 -45.93 19.12 -9.07
C VAL A 55 -44.44 18.86 -9.15
N GLN A 56 -43.65 19.81 -8.68
CA GLN A 56 -42.20 19.76 -8.64
C GLN A 56 -41.71 19.58 -7.20
N TYR A 57 -40.72 18.71 -7.01
CA TYR A 57 -40.14 18.39 -5.70
C TYR A 57 -38.68 18.80 -5.67
N ALA A 58 -38.26 19.45 -4.58
CA ALA A 58 -36.87 19.78 -4.34
C ALA A 58 -36.48 19.36 -2.92
N VAL A 59 -35.52 18.43 -2.81
CA VAL A 59 -34.95 18.03 -1.52
C VAL A 59 -34.10 19.18 -1.00
N LEU A 60 -34.24 19.51 0.29
CA LEU A 60 -33.45 20.57 0.91
C LEU A 60 -32.01 20.08 1.12
N SER A 61 -31.07 20.98 0.91
CA SER A 61 -29.65 20.78 1.22
C SER A 61 -29.42 20.84 2.74
N ASN A 62 -28.21 20.49 3.18
CA ASN A 62 -27.84 20.47 4.61
C ASN A 62 -27.95 21.85 5.31
N ASP A 63 -28.01 22.93 4.54
CA ASP A 63 -28.18 24.31 5.02
C ASP A 63 -29.64 24.79 4.94
N ASP A 64 -30.59 23.86 4.78
CA ASP A 64 -32.02 24.11 4.63
C ASP A 64 -32.35 25.03 3.45
N THR A 65 -31.61 24.88 2.35
CA THR A 65 -31.84 25.61 1.09
C THR A 65 -32.22 24.69 -0.06
N CYS A 66 -32.97 25.23 -1.03
CA CYS A 66 -33.19 24.58 -2.32
C CYS A 66 -33.31 25.60 -3.45
N ILE A 67 -33.01 25.16 -4.67
CA ILE A 67 -33.25 25.94 -5.90
C ILE A 67 -34.71 25.76 -6.30
N ILE A 68 -35.36 26.84 -6.74
CA ILE A 68 -36.74 26.77 -7.23
C ILE A 68 -36.74 26.11 -8.61
N PRO A 69 -37.49 25.02 -8.83
CA PRO A 69 -37.53 24.36 -10.13
C PRO A 69 -38.05 25.30 -11.22
N ALA A 70 -37.31 25.45 -12.33
CA ALA A 70 -37.70 26.30 -13.46
C ALA A 70 -39.09 25.94 -14.02
N ALA A 71 -39.47 24.66 -13.97
CA ALA A 71 -40.79 24.19 -14.38
C ALA A 71 -41.93 24.79 -13.54
N ALA A 72 -41.69 25.11 -12.26
CA ALA A 72 -42.68 25.77 -11.40
C ALA A 72 -42.79 27.29 -11.65
N MET A 73 -41.82 27.87 -12.37
CA MET A 73 -41.73 29.29 -12.73
C MET A 73 -41.91 29.52 -14.24
N ALA A 74 -42.31 28.50 -14.99
CA ALA A 74 -42.38 28.55 -16.46
C ALA A 74 -43.43 29.55 -16.99
N ARG A 75 -44.44 29.89 -16.17
CA ARG A 75 -45.52 30.83 -16.53
C ARG A 75 -45.69 31.86 -15.42
N ALA A 76 -46.11 33.08 -15.79
CA ALA A 76 -46.56 34.06 -14.83
C ALA A 76 -47.83 33.56 -14.12
N GLY A 77 -47.93 33.77 -12.81
CA GLY A 77 -49.07 33.28 -12.02
C GLY A 77 -48.73 32.98 -10.56
N ARG A 78 -49.71 32.43 -9.84
CA ARG A 78 -49.53 32.01 -8.44
C ARG A 78 -48.87 30.65 -8.37
N MET A 79 -47.68 30.61 -7.79
CA MET A 79 -47.01 29.37 -7.39
C MET A 79 -47.34 29.05 -5.94
N TYR A 80 -47.73 27.82 -5.69
CA TYR A 80 -47.91 27.27 -4.34
C TYR A 80 -46.62 26.60 -3.89
N LEU A 81 -46.26 26.86 -2.64
CA LEU A 81 -45.09 26.32 -1.97
C LEU A 81 -45.54 25.59 -0.70
N GLY A 82 -45.07 24.36 -0.52
CA GLY A 82 -45.19 23.61 0.73
C GLY A 82 -43.91 22.85 1.04
N VAL A 83 -43.84 22.28 2.23
CA VAL A 83 -42.76 21.39 2.68
C VAL A 83 -43.37 20.18 3.38
N PHE A 84 -42.82 19.01 3.11
CA PHE A 84 -43.07 17.81 3.91
C PHE A 84 -41.76 17.18 4.38
N GLY A 85 -41.83 16.50 5.52
CA GLY A 85 -40.72 15.83 6.16
C GLY A 85 -41.04 14.35 6.34
N ILE A 86 -40.06 13.48 6.10
CA ILE A 86 -40.17 12.04 6.34
C ILE A 86 -39.13 11.61 7.38
N LYS A 87 -39.57 10.86 8.39
CA LYS A 87 -38.73 10.22 9.41
C LYS A 87 -39.26 8.83 9.71
N ASP A 88 -38.52 7.81 9.32
CA ASP A 88 -38.94 6.40 9.37
C ASP A 88 -40.29 6.17 8.67
N THR A 89 -41.37 6.02 9.46
CA THR A 89 -42.75 5.84 8.98
C THR A 89 -43.64 7.06 9.22
N ALA A 90 -43.11 8.10 9.88
CA ALA A 90 -43.81 9.33 10.19
C ALA A 90 -43.62 10.36 9.06
N VAL A 91 -44.73 10.98 8.65
CA VAL A 91 -44.75 12.08 7.67
C VAL A 91 -45.35 13.31 8.32
N VAL A 92 -44.67 14.44 8.20
CA VAL A 92 -45.14 15.77 8.64
C VAL A 92 -45.27 16.69 7.42
N THR A 93 -46.33 17.47 7.35
CA THR A 93 -46.61 18.38 6.23
C THR A 93 -46.88 19.78 6.75
N SER A 94 -46.45 20.79 6.00
CA SER A 94 -46.78 22.20 6.28
C SER A 94 -47.99 22.69 5.50
N THR A 95 -48.51 23.85 5.91
CA THR A 95 -49.46 24.65 5.14
C THR A 95 -48.80 25.18 3.87
N LEU A 96 -49.62 25.51 2.88
CA LEU A 96 -49.15 26.10 1.63
C LEU A 96 -49.02 27.61 1.76
N ALA A 97 -47.93 28.19 1.28
CA ALA A 97 -47.86 29.61 0.95
C ALA A 97 -47.95 29.82 -0.56
N THR A 98 -48.23 31.06 -0.95
CA THR A 98 -48.34 31.46 -2.35
C THR A 98 -47.32 32.54 -2.67
N ILE A 99 -46.62 32.37 -3.79
CA ILE A 99 -45.69 33.34 -4.35
C ILE A 99 -46.22 33.76 -5.73
N ASP A 100 -46.28 35.06 -5.98
CA ASP A 100 -46.69 35.60 -7.28
C ASP A 100 -45.49 35.67 -8.22
N ILE A 101 -45.48 34.82 -9.25
CA ILE A 101 -44.51 34.87 -10.36
C ILE A 101 -44.95 35.95 -11.33
N LYS A 102 -44.11 36.96 -11.55
CA LYS A 102 -44.36 38.05 -12.50
C LYS A 102 -43.92 37.64 -13.91
N GLU A 103 -44.54 38.24 -14.92
CA GLU A 103 -44.15 37.99 -16.31
C GLU A 103 -42.73 38.51 -16.56
N GLY A 104 -41.83 37.60 -16.95
CA GLY A 104 -40.46 37.91 -17.32
C GLY A 104 -40.37 38.57 -18.69
N ALA A 105 -39.23 39.21 -18.97
CA ALA A 105 -38.99 39.79 -20.29
C ALA A 105 -39.01 38.69 -21.37
N ILE A 106 -39.74 38.93 -22.48
CA ILE A 106 -39.92 37.96 -23.58
C ILE A 106 -38.56 37.52 -24.14
N SER A 107 -38.08 36.34 -23.74
CA SER A 107 -36.99 35.63 -24.40
C SER A 107 -37.57 34.56 -25.34
N GLY A 108 -38.17 35.00 -26.45
CA GLY A 108 -38.63 34.12 -27.52
C GLY A 108 -40.00 33.47 -27.28
N GLY A 109 -40.91 33.66 -28.25
CA GLY A 109 -42.25 33.08 -28.19
C GLY A 109 -42.26 31.55 -28.20
N ASN A 110 -43.26 30.98 -27.53
CA ASN A 110 -43.70 29.59 -27.60
C ASN A 110 -42.59 28.53 -27.52
N VAL A 111 -42.00 28.37 -26.34
CA VAL A 111 -41.46 27.05 -25.97
C VAL A 111 -42.60 26.26 -25.34
N SER A 112 -43.13 25.31 -26.12
CA SER A 112 -44.07 24.30 -25.63
C SER A 112 -43.51 23.65 -24.36
N THR A 113 -44.26 23.71 -23.26
CA THR A 113 -43.89 23.10 -21.97
C THR A 113 -44.48 21.70 -21.80
N GLU A 114 -45.01 21.08 -22.85
CA GLU A 114 -45.24 19.64 -22.84
C GLU A 114 -43.92 18.96 -23.21
N PRO A 115 -43.40 18.01 -22.40
CA PRO A 115 -42.30 17.18 -22.86
C PRO A 115 -42.80 16.48 -24.13
N THR A 116 -42.26 16.86 -25.29
CA THR A 116 -42.51 16.13 -26.54
C THR A 116 -42.17 14.66 -26.30
N ASP A 117 -42.86 13.75 -26.98
CA ASP A 117 -42.65 12.29 -26.86
C ASP A 117 -41.16 11.89 -26.89
N ASP A 118 -40.32 12.69 -27.57
CA ASP A 118 -38.85 12.58 -27.59
C ASP A 118 -38.18 12.67 -26.22
N VAL A 119 -38.65 13.52 -25.30
CA VAL A 119 -38.11 13.64 -23.94
C VAL A 119 -38.50 12.43 -23.09
N PHE A 120 -39.74 11.94 -23.24
CA PHE A 120 -40.18 10.73 -22.56
C PHE A 120 -39.42 9.49 -23.07
N LEU A 121 -39.22 9.40 -24.38
CA LEU A 121 -38.37 8.37 -25.01
C LEU A 121 -36.91 8.48 -24.56
N ALA A 122 -36.38 9.71 -24.42
CA ALA A 122 -35.02 9.93 -23.91
C ALA A 122 -34.87 9.50 -22.44
N ILE A 123 -35.89 9.73 -21.61
CA ILE A 123 -35.93 9.27 -20.21
C ILE A 123 -36.00 7.75 -20.15
N ILE A 124 -36.85 7.11 -20.96
CA ILE A 124 -36.92 5.64 -21.04
C ILE A 124 -35.58 5.05 -21.50
N ALA A 125 -34.94 5.63 -22.51
CA ALA A 125 -33.64 5.19 -22.99
C ALA A 125 -32.51 5.42 -21.96
N GLN A 126 -32.60 6.47 -21.14
CA GLN A 126 -31.72 6.68 -19.99
C GLN A 126 -31.96 5.59 -18.92
N TYR A 127 -33.22 5.31 -18.60
CA TYR A 127 -33.59 4.31 -17.60
C TYR A 127 -33.15 2.90 -18.01
N GLN A 128 -33.35 2.53 -19.28
CA GLN A 128 -32.87 1.26 -19.84
C GLN A 128 -31.35 1.14 -19.75
N ARG A 129 -30.61 2.21 -20.09
CA ARG A 129 -29.15 2.23 -19.93
C ARG A 129 -28.71 2.08 -18.47
N ILE A 130 -29.40 2.70 -17.52
CA ILE A 130 -29.11 2.56 -16.09
C ILE A 130 -29.35 1.11 -15.65
N VAL A 131 -30.45 0.49 -16.07
CA VAL A 131 -30.76 -0.91 -15.74
C VAL A 131 -29.73 -1.87 -16.35
N GLU A 132 -29.36 -1.67 -17.61
CA GLU A 132 -28.30 -2.45 -18.27
C GLU A 132 -26.96 -2.29 -17.56
N MET A 133 -26.62 -1.07 -17.16
CA MET A 133 -25.40 -0.78 -16.40
C MET A 133 -25.42 -1.45 -15.02
N MET A 134 -26.54 -1.42 -14.30
CA MET A 134 -26.69 -2.12 -13.01
C MET A 134 -26.56 -3.63 -13.17
N ALA A 135 -27.18 -4.22 -14.21
CA ALA A 135 -27.04 -5.65 -14.50
C ALA A 135 -25.59 -6.02 -14.86
N GLN A 136 -24.85 -5.12 -15.53
CA GLN A 136 -23.44 -5.30 -15.80
C GLN A 136 -22.59 -5.20 -14.54
N TYR A 137 -22.88 -4.24 -13.65
CA TYR A 137 -22.24 -4.14 -12.34
C TYR A 137 -22.46 -5.38 -11.48
N GLU A 138 -23.68 -5.94 -11.43
CA GLU A 138 -23.96 -7.18 -10.71
C GLU A 138 -23.13 -8.35 -11.28
N LYS A 139 -23.10 -8.52 -12.60
CA LYS A 139 -22.26 -9.55 -13.25
C LYS A 139 -20.77 -9.36 -12.95
N THR A 140 -20.28 -8.13 -12.96
CA THR A 140 -18.88 -7.83 -12.64
C THR A 140 -18.59 -8.09 -11.16
N ALA A 141 -19.51 -7.76 -10.25
CA ALA A 141 -19.37 -8.04 -8.83
C ALA A 141 -19.38 -9.56 -8.54
N GLU A 142 -20.25 -10.32 -9.21
CA GLU A 142 -20.24 -11.79 -9.14
C GLU A 142 -18.93 -12.37 -9.65
N GLN A 143 -18.44 -11.90 -10.80
CA GLN A 143 -17.15 -12.32 -11.35
C GLN A 143 -15.99 -11.96 -10.43
N PHE A 144 -16.02 -10.78 -9.80
CA PHE A 144 -15.02 -10.35 -8.83
C PHE A 144 -15.03 -11.26 -7.60
N ASN A 145 -16.20 -11.62 -7.08
CA ASN A 145 -16.31 -12.54 -5.95
C ASN A 145 -15.78 -13.94 -6.29
N ILE A 146 -16.05 -14.45 -7.50
CA ILE A 146 -15.51 -15.73 -7.97
C ILE A 146 -13.98 -15.65 -8.10
N LEU A 147 -13.46 -14.61 -8.74
CA LEU A 147 -12.02 -14.43 -8.92
C LEU A 147 -11.30 -14.27 -7.57
N MET A 148 -11.89 -13.58 -6.60
CA MET A 148 -11.33 -13.41 -5.27
C MET A 148 -11.31 -14.73 -4.49
N ALA A 149 -12.35 -15.55 -4.62
CA ALA A 149 -12.36 -16.90 -4.05
C ALA A 149 -11.29 -17.80 -4.68
N GLU A 150 -11.11 -17.73 -6.01
CA GLU A 150 -10.06 -18.46 -6.72
C GLU A 150 -8.66 -17.98 -6.33
N GLN A 151 -8.44 -16.66 -6.22
CA GLN A 151 -7.19 -16.09 -5.76
C GLN A 151 -6.85 -16.53 -4.33
N ASN A 152 -7.83 -16.54 -3.41
CA ASN A 152 -7.61 -17.02 -2.05
C ASN A 152 -7.22 -18.51 -2.02
N ASN A 153 -7.83 -19.35 -2.87
CA ASN A 153 -7.46 -20.76 -3.01
C ASN A 153 -6.04 -20.93 -3.60
N ILE A 154 -5.66 -20.10 -4.58
CA ILE A 154 -4.29 -20.07 -5.11
C ILE A 154 -3.29 -19.68 -4.01
N LEU A 155 -3.62 -18.70 -3.16
CA LEU A 155 -2.75 -18.30 -2.05
C LEU A 155 -2.59 -19.40 -1.00
N GLU A 156 -3.66 -20.16 -0.72
CA GLU A 156 -3.60 -21.35 0.13
C GLU A 156 -2.73 -22.46 -0.49
N THR A 157 -2.93 -22.77 -1.77
CA THR A 157 -2.17 -23.82 -2.47
C THR A 157 -0.71 -23.48 -2.72
N LEU A 158 -0.37 -22.19 -2.85
CA LEU A 158 1.02 -21.71 -2.95
C LEU A 158 1.75 -21.73 -1.60
N ASN A 159 1.13 -22.25 -0.52
CA ASN A 159 1.73 -22.26 0.81
C ASN A 159 2.22 -20.86 1.22
N ALA A 160 1.54 -19.80 0.77
CA ALA A 160 1.95 -18.41 1.02
C ALA A 160 1.96 -18.06 2.53
N PHE A 161 1.39 -18.92 3.36
CA PHE A 161 1.38 -18.84 4.82
C PHE A 161 2.35 -19.82 5.51
N GLU A 162 2.99 -20.77 4.80
CA GLU A 162 3.99 -21.68 5.36
C GLU A 162 5.41 -21.10 5.28
N VAL A 163 5.57 -19.83 5.67
CA VAL A 163 6.89 -19.20 5.90
C VAL A 163 7.71 -20.00 6.93
N MET A 164 7.02 -20.79 7.77
CA MET A 164 7.62 -21.67 8.76
C MET A 164 8.46 -22.80 8.13
N GLU A 165 8.04 -23.37 7.01
CA GLU A 165 8.79 -24.47 6.37
C GLU A 165 10.09 -23.95 5.73
N ILE A 166 10.01 -22.84 5.01
CA ILE A 166 11.19 -22.21 4.40
C ILE A 166 12.17 -21.74 5.49
N LYS A 167 11.67 -21.17 6.60
CA LYS A 167 12.50 -20.79 7.73
C LYS A 167 13.22 -21.99 8.35
N GLN A 168 12.50 -23.10 8.58
CA GLN A 168 13.11 -24.32 9.10
C GLN A 168 14.19 -24.87 8.17
N GLN A 169 13.97 -24.83 6.85
CA GLN A 169 14.99 -25.22 5.87
C GLN A 169 16.21 -24.29 5.90
N LEU A 170 16.00 -22.98 6.02
CA LEU A 170 17.08 -22.00 6.15
C LEU A 170 17.90 -22.20 7.43
N ASP A 171 17.25 -22.44 8.57
CA ASP A 171 17.92 -22.73 9.83
C ASP A 171 18.82 -23.98 9.71
N ILE A 172 18.31 -25.05 9.08
CA ILE A 172 19.10 -26.28 8.81
C ILE A 172 20.29 -26.01 7.89
N ILE A 173 20.11 -25.15 6.87
CA ILE A 173 21.20 -24.78 5.94
C ILE A 173 22.26 -23.95 6.68
N GLU A 174 21.85 -23.02 7.53
CA GLU A 174 22.77 -22.19 8.33
C GLU A 174 23.63 -23.04 9.27
N ASP A 175 23.02 -23.99 9.99
CA ASP A 175 23.73 -24.94 10.85
C ASP A 175 24.76 -25.76 10.06
N ARG A 176 24.41 -26.22 8.85
CA ARG A 176 25.34 -26.94 7.98
C ARG A 176 26.50 -26.05 7.52
N MET A 177 26.23 -24.79 7.17
CA MET A 177 27.27 -23.86 6.75
C MET A 177 28.25 -23.54 7.88
N ILE A 178 27.76 -23.37 9.11
CA ILE A 178 28.59 -23.19 10.30
C ILE A 178 29.48 -24.42 10.50
N ASN A 179 28.92 -25.62 10.41
CA ASN A 179 29.68 -26.86 10.54
C ASN A 179 30.78 -26.98 9.48
N TYR A 180 30.46 -26.77 8.20
CA TYR A 180 31.47 -26.81 7.13
C TYR A 180 32.57 -25.77 7.32
N THR A 181 32.22 -24.57 7.80
CA THR A 181 33.20 -23.52 8.08
C THR A 181 34.13 -23.92 9.23
N ASN A 182 33.60 -24.54 10.28
CA ASN A 182 34.41 -25.04 11.39
C ASN A 182 35.33 -26.18 10.96
N VAL A 183 34.82 -27.15 10.19
CA VAL A 183 35.63 -28.24 9.62
C VAL A 183 36.72 -27.69 8.69
N ALA A 184 36.40 -26.69 7.86
CA ALA A 184 37.39 -26.05 6.99
C ALA A 184 38.48 -25.34 7.81
N LYS A 185 38.12 -24.62 8.88
CA LYS A 185 39.10 -24.02 9.81
C LYS A 185 39.99 -25.08 10.47
N GLU A 186 39.38 -26.18 10.91
CA GLU A 186 40.12 -27.29 11.51
C GLU A 186 41.13 -27.88 10.50
N ILE A 187 40.69 -28.19 9.28
CA ILE A 187 41.56 -28.71 8.21
C ILE A 187 42.68 -27.73 7.88
N MET A 188 42.38 -26.44 7.71
CA MET A 188 43.39 -25.41 7.43
C MET A 188 44.40 -25.23 8.58
N SER A 189 44.00 -25.54 9.82
CA SER A 189 44.89 -25.45 10.99
C SER A 189 45.78 -26.69 11.19
N ARG A 190 45.46 -27.83 10.55
CA ARG A 190 46.20 -29.08 10.71
C ARG A 190 47.53 -29.09 9.98
N GLU A 191 47.61 -28.50 8.79
CA GLU A 191 48.85 -28.44 8.00
C GLU A 191 49.16 -26.99 7.61
N ILE A 192 50.28 -26.47 8.09
CA ILE A 192 50.73 -25.10 7.87
C ILE A 192 52.12 -25.15 7.26
N ILE A 193 52.34 -24.45 6.15
CA ILE A 193 53.67 -24.35 5.53
C ILE A 193 54.23 -22.97 5.83
N ILE A 194 55.36 -22.92 6.53
CA ILE A 194 56.18 -21.72 6.71
C ILE A 194 57.18 -21.69 5.56
N ARG A 195 57.18 -20.63 4.76
CA ARG A 195 57.95 -20.56 3.51
C ARG A 195 59.20 -19.70 3.64
N ASP A 196 60.18 -20.00 2.79
CA ASP A 196 61.37 -19.19 2.53
C ASP A 196 62.14 -18.79 3.80
N ILE A 197 62.41 -19.79 4.65
CA ILE A 197 63.10 -19.60 5.92
C ILE A 197 64.61 -19.72 5.71
N PRO A 198 65.40 -18.70 6.08
CA PRO A 198 66.85 -18.81 6.11
C PRO A 198 67.30 -19.72 7.26
N VAL A 199 68.06 -20.75 6.94
CA VAL A 199 68.60 -21.75 7.86
C VAL A 199 70.11 -21.61 7.90
N LYS A 200 70.61 -21.17 9.05
CA LYS A 200 72.05 -21.02 9.31
C LYS A 200 72.45 -21.82 10.54
N PHE A 201 73.31 -22.81 10.34
CA PHE A 201 73.81 -23.64 11.44
C PHE A 201 74.98 -22.95 12.14
N VAL A 202 74.89 -22.84 13.47
CA VAL A 202 75.97 -22.39 14.35
C VAL A 202 76.25 -23.52 15.32
N ASN A 203 77.48 -24.07 15.30
CA ASN A 203 77.84 -25.27 16.06
C ASN A 203 76.87 -26.44 15.79
N LYS A 204 76.55 -26.67 14.51
CA LYS A 204 75.63 -27.72 14.02
C LYS A 204 74.17 -27.58 14.42
N VAL A 205 73.77 -26.48 15.06
CA VAL A 205 72.39 -26.23 15.49
C VAL A 205 71.87 -24.96 14.82
N CYS A 206 70.64 -24.99 14.34
CA CYS A 206 69.91 -23.83 13.87
C CYS A 206 68.57 -23.75 14.61
N ARG A 207 68.24 -22.58 15.16
CA ARG A 207 66.97 -22.34 15.83
C ARG A 207 66.14 -21.35 15.04
N ILE A 208 64.90 -21.71 14.76
CA ILE A 208 63.95 -20.90 14.00
C ILE A 208 62.74 -20.64 14.89
N GLU A 209 62.51 -19.37 15.24
CA GLU A 209 61.40 -18.96 16.11
C GLU A 209 60.12 -18.77 15.31
N ASN A 210 59.04 -19.41 15.78
CA ASN A 210 57.72 -19.27 15.19
C ASN A 210 56.64 -19.73 16.20
N ASP A 211 55.75 -18.82 16.58
CA ASP A 211 54.69 -19.05 17.58
C ASP A 211 53.65 -20.11 17.15
N ILE A 212 53.61 -20.46 15.85
CA ILE A 212 52.72 -21.50 15.32
C ILE A 212 53.20 -22.90 15.71
N ILE A 213 54.49 -23.06 16.03
CA ILE A 213 55.14 -24.33 16.37
C ILE A 213 54.97 -24.61 17.87
N THR A 214 54.45 -25.80 18.18
CA THR A 214 54.34 -26.32 19.55
C THR A 214 55.13 -27.61 19.68
N GLU A 215 55.37 -28.07 20.91
CA GLU A 215 56.09 -29.33 21.19
C GLU A 215 55.45 -30.59 20.60
N ASN A 216 54.16 -30.54 20.25
CA ASN A 216 53.42 -31.66 19.64
C ASN A 216 53.34 -31.56 18.11
N CYS A 217 53.89 -30.51 17.50
CA CYS A 217 53.91 -30.39 16.05
C CYS A 217 54.92 -31.38 15.44
N LEU A 218 54.53 -32.07 14.37
CA LEU A 218 55.45 -32.78 13.49
C LEU A 218 55.91 -31.83 12.39
N CYS A 219 57.22 -31.58 12.30
CA CYS A 219 57.79 -30.64 11.35
C CYS A 219 58.67 -31.36 10.32
N ASP A 220 58.33 -31.22 9.04
CA ASP A 220 59.15 -31.67 7.92
C ASP A 220 59.83 -30.47 7.26
N VAL A 221 61.14 -30.56 7.00
CA VAL A 221 61.94 -29.47 6.43
C VAL A 221 62.30 -29.79 4.98
N TYR A 222 61.96 -28.88 4.07
CA TYR A 222 62.22 -29.01 2.64
C TYR A 222 63.12 -27.89 2.16
N PHE A 223 64.31 -28.23 1.69
CA PHE A 223 65.25 -27.26 1.13
C PHE A 223 64.92 -26.98 -0.34
N ASP A 224 65.20 -25.76 -0.80
CA ASP A 224 65.17 -25.45 -2.23
C ASP A 224 66.29 -26.18 -3.00
N GLU A 225 66.27 -26.13 -4.33
CA GLU A 225 67.17 -26.92 -5.18
C GLU A 225 68.65 -26.69 -4.85
N TYR A 226 69.05 -25.43 -4.64
CA TYR A 226 70.42 -25.07 -4.31
C TYR A 226 70.79 -25.54 -2.89
N SER A 227 69.93 -25.26 -1.93
CA SER A 227 70.15 -25.61 -0.53
C SER A 227 70.12 -27.12 -0.29
N PHE A 228 69.33 -27.87 -1.08
CA PHE A 228 69.21 -29.32 -1.00
C PHE A 228 70.53 -30.02 -1.38
N GLU A 229 71.27 -29.52 -2.38
CA GLU A 229 72.56 -30.10 -2.76
C GLU A 229 73.57 -30.07 -1.59
N ILE A 230 73.50 -29.01 -0.79
CA ILE A 230 74.34 -28.84 0.39
C ILE A 230 73.79 -29.65 1.58
N ALA A 231 72.48 -29.54 1.84
CA ALA A 231 71.79 -30.20 2.94
C ALA A 231 71.81 -31.74 2.84
N SER A 232 71.72 -32.30 1.63
CA SER A 232 71.70 -33.76 1.39
C SER A 232 72.99 -34.49 1.79
N LYS A 233 74.09 -33.75 1.99
CA LYS A 233 75.36 -34.26 2.50
C LYS A 233 75.37 -34.43 4.03
N ALA A 234 74.36 -33.89 4.70
CA ALA A 234 74.19 -33.90 6.15
C ALA A 234 72.92 -34.66 6.55
N LEU A 235 72.92 -35.26 7.74
CA LEU A 235 71.67 -35.67 8.39
C LEU A 235 71.15 -34.46 9.16
N ILE A 236 70.02 -33.91 8.73
CA ILE A 236 69.34 -32.79 9.40
C ILE A 236 68.10 -33.32 10.10
N MET A 237 68.04 -33.15 11.43
CA MET A 237 66.91 -33.59 12.25
C MET A 237 66.16 -32.39 12.82
N PRO A 238 64.87 -32.21 12.47
CA PRO A 238 64.01 -31.22 13.10
C PRO A 238 63.45 -31.73 14.44
N VAL A 239 63.49 -30.87 15.46
CA VAL A 239 62.82 -31.08 16.76
C VAL A 239 61.97 -29.86 17.07
N SER A 240 60.68 -30.08 17.30
CA SER A 240 59.73 -29.02 17.64
C SER A 240 59.72 -28.73 19.13
N HIS A 241 59.64 -27.45 19.46
CA HIS A 241 59.50 -26.93 20.82
C HIS A 241 58.39 -25.89 20.85
N ASN A 242 57.99 -25.46 22.06
CA ASN A 242 56.98 -24.42 22.18
C ASN A 242 57.54 -23.05 21.74
N GLY A 243 57.11 -22.58 20.56
CA GLY A 243 57.50 -21.30 19.96
C GLY A 243 58.73 -21.35 19.04
N TYR A 244 59.36 -22.50 18.84
CA TYR A 244 60.49 -22.63 17.91
C TYR A 244 60.72 -24.06 17.44
N ILE A 245 61.46 -24.21 16.34
CA ILE A 245 62.01 -25.47 15.87
C ILE A 245 63.53 -25.43 15.91
N GLU A 246 64.13 -26.53 16.36
CA GLU A 246 65.56 -26.73 16.36
C GLU A 246 65.95 -27.72 15.26
N LEU A 247 66.85 -27.33 14.39
CA LEU A 247 67.44 -28.18 13.37
C LEU A 247 68.85 -28.54 13.80
N THR A 248 69.14 -29.85 13.91
CA THR A 248 70.49 -30.34 14.20
C THR A 248 71.08 -31.00 12.96
N SER A 249 72.30 -30.63 12.59
CA SER A 249 73.06 -31.21 11.48
C SER A 249 74.14 -32.17 11.99
N SER A 250 74.42 -33.25 11.25
CA SER A 250 75.53 -34.16 11.58
C SER A 250 76.92 -33.58 11.26
N ILE A 251 76.99 -32.66 10.29
CA ILE A 251 78.22 -32.00 9.82
C ILE A 251 78.12 -30.49 9.98
N ASP A 252 79.28 -29.81 9.97
CA ASP A 252 79.33 -28.35 10.00
C ASP A 252 79.01 -27.79 8.61
N LEU A 253 77.85 -27.14 8.51
CA LEU A 253 77.40 -26.43 7.32
C LEU A 253 77.69 -24.94 7.50
N VAL A 254 78.51 -24.36 6.61
CA VAL A 254 78.96 -22.96 6.70
C VAL A 254 78.05 -22.02 5.91
N GLU A 255 77.36 -22.56 4.91
CA GLU A 255 76.49 -21.81 4.01
C GLU A 255 75.11 -21.59 4.62
N GLU A 256 74.49 -20.45 4.28
CA GLU A 256 73.11 -20.16 4.64
C GLU A 256 72.19 -20.84 3.62
N LEU A 257 71.29 -21.68 4.12
CA LEU A 257 70.36 -22.47 3.33
C LEU A 257 68.97 -21.82 3.37
N ASN A 258 68.11 -22.17 2.42
CA ASN A 258 66.72 -21.75 2.39
C ASN A 258 65.80 -22.97 2.42
N ALA A 259 64.81 -22.94 3.31
CA ALA A 259 63.91 -24.05 3.55
C ALA A 259 62.45 -23.63 3.75
N ASN A 260 61.55 -24.51 3.34
CA ASN A 260 60.14 -24.49 3.70
C ASN A 260 59.90 -25.53 4.80
N ILE A 261 59.18 -25.16 5.85
CA ILE A 261 58.84 -26.05 6.96
C ILE A 261 57.36 -26.36 6.91
N LEU A 262 57.02 -27.63 6.68
CA LEU A 262 55.67 -28.14 6.82
C LEU A 262 55.44 -28.50 8.29
N VAL A 263 54.56 -27.77 8.94
CA VAL A 263 54.13 -27.98 10.33
C VAL A 263 52.80 -28.71 10.31
N ARG A 264 52.79 -29.95 10.80
CA ARG A 264 51.57 -30.73 11.04
C ARG A 264 51.23 -30.72 12.52
N ARG A 265 50.05 -30.23 12.88
CA ARG A 265 49.54 -30.29 14.25
C ARG A 265 48.86 -31.65 14.46
N SER A 266 49.31 -32.39 15.48
CA SER A 266 48.70 -33.65 15.93
C SER A 266 47.36 -33.42 16.61
#